data_AF-A0A3P7KZX8-F1
#
_entry.id   AF-A0A3P7KZX8-F1
#
_cell.length_a   1.000
_cell.length_b   1.000
_cell.length_c   1.000
_cell.angle_alpha   90.00
_cell.angle_beta   90.00
_cell.angle_gamma   90.00
#
_symmetry.space_group_name_H-M   'P 1'
#
loop_
_entity.id
_entity.type
_entity.pdbx_description
1 polymer ?
#
loop_
_entity_poly.entity_id
_entity_poly.type
_entity_poly.pdbx_seq_one_letter_code
_entity_poly.pdbx_strand_id
1 'polypeptide(L)'
;MPDDMRRAFEGFCLLCSTMGEQIPLGFVMGFFVDLIVGRWWDQFVTIPWPDEIVMLLAAHTNGNSKRLKHQLRTFVRYINLSFCLATRGISSRLRRRFPTEQQLLASALITREELKVLQESAPFSKPAFYTIPLFWAADLLTQMRYEGSIIGDQAVATINSELLDFRRGLEKLIMFDWINTPLAYTQVATVTVHSYFISSLFAWQFLDTDQHYANHSIDMYVPVFGMLRFLFYMGWLKVCAFSR
;
A
#
# COMPACT_ATOMS: atom_id res chain seq x y z
N MET A 1 45.89 17.27 13.34
CA MET A 1 46.21 15.81 13.32
C MET A 1 47.71 15.69 13.08
N PRO A 2 48.45 14.83 13.80
CA PRO A 2 49.87 14.60 13.52
C PRO A 2 50.09 14.15 12.07
N ASP A 3 51.24 14.48 11.47
CA ASP A 3 51.47 14.25 10.04
C ASP A 3 51.36 12.78 9.65
N ASP A 4 51.97 11.86 10.40
CA ASP A 4 51.88 10.41 10.12
C ASP A 4 50.43 9.91 10.12
N MET A 5 49.63 10.40 11.08
CA MET A 5 48.22 10.03 11.20
C MET A 5 47.39 10.64 10.06
N ARG A 6 47.70 11.88 9.65
CA ARG A 6 47.08 12.55 8.51
C ARG A 6 47.33 11.81 7.21
N ARG A 7 48.56 11.36 6.95
CA ARG A 7 48.91 10.55 5.77
C ARG A 7 48.20 9.19 5.77
N ALA A 8 48.07 8.55 6.94
CA ALA A 8 47.29 7.32 7.07
C ALA A 8 45.79 7.54 6.78
N PHE A 9 45.22 8.65 7.24
CA PHE A 9 43.83 9.02 6.97
C PHE A 9 43.58 9.29 5.50
N GLU A 10 44.46 10.04 4.82
CA GLU A 10 44.39 10.29 3.39
C GLU A 10 44.40 8.97 2.59
N GLY A 11 45.28 8.03 2.95
CA GLY A 11 45.30 6.69 2.37
C GLY A 11 43.98 5.92 2.56
N PHE A 12 43.35 6.04 3.74
CA PHE A 12 42.04 5.44 4.00
C PHE A 12 40.92 6.09 3.18
N CYS A 13 40.90 7.43 3.06
CA CYS A 13 39.95 8.14 2.21
C CYS A 13 40.02 7.70 0.74
N LEU A 14 41.24 7.56 0.19
CA LEU A 14 41.47 7.08 -1.16
C LEU A 14 41.00 5.63 -1.36
N LEU A 15 41.22 4.77 -0.37
CA LEU A 15 40.70 3.39 -0.37
C LEU A 15 39.17 3.39 -0.39
N CYS A 16 38.52 4.18 0.48
CA CYS A 16 37.07 4.34 0.50
C CYS A 16 36.50 4.88 -0.81
N SER A 17 37.23 5.76 -1.51
CA SER A 17 36.82 6.23 -2.83
C SER A 17 36.82 5.09 -3.84
N THR A 18 37.90 4.30 -3.89
CA THR A 18 38.04 3.17 -4.82
C THR A 18 37.00 2.09 -4.56
N MET A 19 36.80 1.72 -3.28
CA MET A 19 35.82 0.70 -2.89
C MET A 19 34.39 1.18 -3.09
N GLY A 20 34.13 2.48 -2.88
CA GLY A 20 32.80 3.08 -3.06
C GLY A 20 32.31 3.03 -4.51
N GLU A 21 33.22 3.14 -5.49
CA GLU A 21 32.89 3.05 -6.92
C GLU A 21 32.45 1.64 -7.35
N GLN A 22 32.89 0.60 -6.63
CA GLN A 22 32.52 -0.79 -6.92
C GLN A 22 31.11 -1.15 -6.47
N ILE A 23 30.48 -0.31 -5.64
CA ILE A 23 29.14 -0.57 -5.11
C ILE A 23 28.12 -0.28 -6.21
N PRO A 24 27.31 -1.27 -6.66
CA PRO A 24 26.37 -1.11 -7.78
C PRO A 24 25.06 -0.43 -7.33
N LEU A 25 25.17 0.77 -6.74
CA LEU A 25 24.09 1.46 -6.06
C LEU A 25 22.89 1.72 -6.98
N GLY A 26 23.14 2.26 -8.17
CA GLY A 26 22.07 2.59 -9.13
C GLY A 26 21.30 1.36 -9.59
N PHE A 27 21.99 0.24 -9.79
CA PHE A 27 21.38 -1.02 -10.20
C PHE A 27 20.46 -1.57 -9.09
N VAL A 28 20.99 -1.76 -7.88
CA VAL A 28 20.21 -2.30 -6.75
C VAL A 28 19.02 -1.41 -6.43
N MET A 29 19.21 -0.08 -6.44
CA MET A 29 18.14 0.88 -6.22
C MET A 29 17.08 0.86 -7.32
N GLY A 30 17.49 0.77 -8.58
CA GLY A 30 16.56 0.70 -9.73
C GLY A 30 15.61 -0.48 -9.61
N PHE A 31 16.14 -1.70 -9.42
CA PHE A 31 15.31 -2.90 -9.24
C PHE A 31 14.42 -2.83 -8.00
N PHE A 32 14.96 -2.34 -6.88
CA PHE A 32 14.20 -2.25 -5.65
C PHE A 32 13.04 -1.25 -5.77
N VAL A 33 13.27 -0.10 -6.38
CA VAL A 33 12.23 0.92 -6.55
C VAL A 33 11.16 0.46 -7.53
N ASP A 34 11.56 -0.12 -8.66
CA ASP A 34 10.62 -0.65 -9.65
C ASP A 34 9.67 -1.69 -9.03
N LEU A 35 10.21 -2.61 -8.23
CA LEU A 35 9.41 -3.60 -7.49
C LEU A 35 8.40 -2.94 -6.55
N ILE A 36 8.81 -1.94 -5.78
CA ILE A 36 7.94 -1.29 -4.79
C ILE A 36 6.88 -0.42 -5.47
N VAL A 37 7.26 0.37 -6.48
CA VAL A 37 6.34 1.24 -7.22
C VAL A 37 5.34 0.42 -8.02
N GLY A 38 5.77 -0.65 -8.69
CA GLY A 38 4.87 -1.56 -9.40
C GLY A 38 3.84 -2.16 -8.47
N ARG A 39 4.29 -2.69 -7.32
CA ARG A 39 3.38 -3.25 -6.31
C ARG A 39 2.44 -2.20 -5.69
N TRP A 40 2.90 -0.97 -5.49
CA TRP A 40 2.05 0.13 -5.01
C TRP A 40 0.95 0.46 -6.03
N TRP A 41 1.31 0.56 -7.30
CA TRP A 41 0.36 0.82 -8.38
C TRP A 41 -0.66 -0.31 -8.51
N ASP A 42 -0.22 -1.56 -8.46
CA ASP A 42 -1.08 -2.73 -8.51
C ASP A 42 -2.09 -2.76 -7.36
N GLN A 43 -1.68 -2.35 -6.15
CA GLN A 43 -2.59 -2.18 -5.02
C GLN A 43 -3.63 -1.10 -5.30
N PHE A 44 -3.22 0.06 -5.82
CA PHE A 44 -4.11 1.17 -6.11
C PHE A 44 -5.19 0.79 -7.14
N VAL A 45 -4.81 0.18 -8.26
CA VAL A 45 -5.76 -0.23 -9.32
C VAL A 45 -6.62 -1.43 -8.91
N THR A 46 -6.23 -2.18 -7.87
CA THR A 46 -7.02 -3.30 -7.34
C THR A 46 -8.13 -2.83 -6.39
N ILE A 47 -8.11 -1.58 -5.91
CA ILE A 47 -9.16 -1.05 -5.04
C ILE A 47 -10.51 -1.17 -5.74
N PRO A 48 -11.45 -1.97 -5.21
CA PRO A 48 -12.71 -2.19 -5.87
C PRO A 48 -13.66 -1.01 -5.61
N TRP A 49 -14.31 -0.53 -6.66
CA TRP A 49 -15.27 0.56 -6.62
C TRP A 49 -16.70 0.02 -6.72
N PRO A 50 -17.68 0.64 -6.05
CA PRO A 50 -19.07 0.19 -6.12
C PRO A 50 -19.78 0.61 -7.41
N ASP A 51 -19.19 1.51 -8.19
CA ASP A 51 -19.78 2.24 -9.31
C ASP A 51 -20.40 1.31 -10.37
N GLU A 52 -19.66 0.30 -10.84
CA GLU A 52 -20.13 -0.66 -11.84
C GLU A 52 -21.36 -1.46 -11.34
N ILE A 53 -21.29 -1.96 -10.11
CA ILE A 53 -22.39 -2.72 -9.49
C ILE A 53 -23.63 -1.84 -9.34
N VAL A 54 -23.45 -0.60 -8.86
CA VAL A 54 -24.56 0.35 -8.64
C VAL A 54 -25.19 0.76 -9.96
N MET A 55 -24.39 0.96 -11.01
CA MET A 55 -24.88 1.27 -12.35
C MET A 55 -25.75 0.15 -12.91
N LEU A 56 -25.29 -1.11 -12.81
CA LEU A 56 -26.07 -2.27 -13.25
C LEU A 56 -27.32 -2.47 -12.43
N LEU A 57 -27.23 -2.31 -11.11
CA LEU A 57 -28.39 -2.38 -10.23
C LEU A 57 -29.44 -1.36 -10.65
N ALA A 58 -29.05 -0.09 -10.84
CA ALA A 58 -29.96 0.96 -11.28
C ALA A 58 -30.57 0.67 -12.67
N ALA A 59 -29.78 0.14 -13.61
CA ALA A 59 -30.23 -0.17 -14.96
C ALA A 59 -31.27 -1.32 -15.01
N HIS A 60 -31.17 -2.28 -14.10
CA HIS A 60 -32.03 -3.47 -14.11
C HIS A 60 -33.19 -3.43 -13.10
N THR A 61 -33.22 -2.43 -12.22
CA THR A 61 -34.33 -2.23 -11.28
C THR A 61 -35.45 -1.42 -11.90
N ASN A 62 -36.68 -1.92 -11.79
CA ASN A 62 -37.88 -1.26 -12.27
C ASN A 62 -38.80 -0.91 -11.11
N GLY A 63 -39.31 0.32 -11.13
CA GLY A 63 -40.25 0.83 -10.12
C GLY A 63 -39.65 1.87 -9.19
N ASN A 64 -40.50 2.42 -8.33
CA ASN A 64 -40.17 3.58 -7.49
C ASN A 64 -40.74 3.46 -6.07
N SER A 65 -41.04 2.23 -5.64
CA SER A 65 -41.66 1.99 -4.34
C SER A 65 -40.73 2.38 -3.19
N LYS A 66 -41.29 2.79 -2.05
CA LYS A 66 -40.51 3.09 -0.84
C LYS A 66 -39.68 1.89 -0.39
N ARG A 67 -40.24 0.68 -0.55
CA ARG A 67 -39.57 -0.60 -0.26
C ARG A 67 -38.36 -0.81 -1.15
N LEU A 68 -38.50 -0.65 -2.48
CA LEU A 68 -37.39 -0.79 -3.42
C LEU A 68 -36.27 0.21 -3.11
N LYS A 69 -36.60 1.49 -2.88
CA LYS A 69 -35.59 2.49 -2.49
C LYS A 69 -34.83 2.11 -1.22
N HIS A 70 -35.50 1.47 -0.28
CA HIS A 70 -34.86 0.97 0.93
C HIS A 70 -33.94 -0.22 0.63
N GLN A 71 -34.39 -1.20 -0.17
CA GLN A 71 -33.58 -2.34 -0.59
C GLN A 71 -32.33 -1.90 -1.36
N LEU A 72 -32.45 -0.96 -2.31
CA LEU A 72 -31.30 -0.44 -3.06
C LEU A 72 -30.26 0.23 -2.15
N ARG A 73 -30.70 1.06 -1.20
CA ARG A 73 -29.80 1.68 -0.21
C ARG A 73 -29.12 0.65 0.68
N THR A 74 -29.85 -0.37 1.10
CA THR A 74 -29.33 -1.47 1.92
C THR A 74 -28.32 -2.30 1.14
N PHE A 75 -28.59 -2.61 -0.13
CA PHE A 75 -27.66 -3.32 -1.01
C PHE A 75 -26.31 -2.58 -1.14
N VAL A 76 -26.35 -1.27 -1.45
CA VAL A 76 -25.13 -0.46 -1.54
C VAL A 76 -24.42 -0.35 -0.20
N ARG A 77 -25.18 -0.22 0.90
CA ARG A 77 -24.62 -0.20 2.25
C ARG A 77 -23.89 -1.49 2.60
N TYR A 78 -24.37 -2.66 2.14
CA TYR A 78 -23.68 -3.93 2.34
C TYR A 78 -22.35 -4.02 1.60
N ILE A 79 -22.29 -3.53 0.36
CA ILE A 79 -21.03 -3.45 -0.40
C ILE A 79 -20.03 -2.54 0.34
N ASN A 80 -20.48 -1.36 0.78
CA ASN A 80 -19.66 -0.42 1.52
C ASN A 80 -19.21 -0.97 2.88
N LEU A 81 -20.08 -1.70 3.58
CA LEU A 81 -19.76 -2.36 4.84
C LEU A 81 -18.68 -3.43 4.64
N SER A 82 -18.80 -4.26 3.59
CA SER A 82 -17.77 -5.24 3.23
C SER A 82 -16.42 -4.58 2.97
N PHE A 83 -16.42 -3.51 2.16
CA PHE A 83 -15.23 -2.71 1.90
C PHE A 83 -14.60 -2.20 3.20
N CYS A 84 -15.39 -1.57 4.08
CA CYS A 84 -14.90 -1.06 5.35
C CYS A 84 -14.35 -2.16 6.26
N LEU A 85 -14.99 -3.33 6.34
CA LEU A 85 -14.52 -4.45 7.15
C LEU A 85 -13.18 -5.00 6.63
N ALA A 86 -13.05 -5.20 5.32
CA ALA A 86 -11.81 -5.69 4.70
C ALA A 86 -10.67 -4.68 4.87
N THR A 87 -10.91 -3.42 4.49
CA THR A 87 -9.88 -2.37 4.47
C THR A 87 -9.52 -1.86 5.86
N ARG A 88 -10.36 -2.05 6.89
CA ARG A 88 -10.00 -1.78 8.30
C ARG A 88 -8.87 -2.69 8.79
N GLY A 89 -8.78 -3.90 8.24
CA GLY A 89 -7.67 -4.84 8.48
C GLY A 89 -6.34 -4.34 7.94
N ILE A 90 -6.36 -3.59 6.83
CA ILE A 90 -5.16 -3.23 6.05
C ILE A 90 -4.74 -1.76 6.27
N SER A 91 -5.71 -0.85 6.29
CA SER A 91 -5.46 0.59 6.34
C SER A 91 -5.48 1.13 7.78
N SER A 92 -4.34 1.67 8.22
CA SER A 92 -4.24 2.35 9.52
C SER A 92 -5.20 3.53 9.66
N ARG A 93 -5.47 4.25 8.57
CA ARG A 93 -6.43 5.39 8.55
C ARG A 93 -7.86 4.91 8.80
N LEU A 94 -8.30 3.84 8.14
CA LEU A 94 -9.63 3.30 8.39
C LEU A 94 -9.73 2.60 9.74
N ARG A 95 -8.65 1.97 10.21
CA ARG A 95 -8.59 1.42 11.56
C ARG A 95 -8.73 2.49 12.64
N ARG A 96 -8.22 3.71 12.40
CA ARG A 96 -8.42 4.87 13.29
C ARG A 96 -9.82 5.50 13.17
N ARG A 97 -10.42 5.48 11.98
CA ARG A 97 -11.78 5.99 11.74
C ARG A 97 -12.86 5.06 12.27
N PHE A 98 -12.60 3.75 12.26
CA PHE A 98 -13.51 2.71 12.72
C PHE A 98 -12.79 1.72 13.67
N PRO A 99 -12.18 2.13 14.80
CA PRO A 99 -11.55 1.23 15.77
C PRO A 99 -12.43 0.14 16.34
N THR A 100 -13.74 0.34 16.45
CA THR A 100 -14.68 -0.64 16.99
C THR A 100 -15.92 -0.80 16.14
N GLU A 101 -16.62 -1.93 16.31
CA GLU A 101 -17.88 -2.18 15.62
C GLU A 101 -18.99 -1.20 16.03
N GLN A 102 -18.94 -0.64 17.25
CA GLN A 102 -19.88 0.41 17.64
C GLN A 102 -19.75 1.67 16.78
N GLN A 103 -18.58 1.96 16.21
CA GLN A 103 -18.43 3.08 15.29
C GLN A 103 -19.00 2.79 13.89
N LEU A 104 -19.04 1.52 13.49
CA LEU A 104 -19.78 1.12 12.28
C LEU A 104 -21.28 1.35 12.48
N LEU A 105 -21.83 1.06 13.68
CA LEU A 105 -23.20 1.40 14.04
C LEU A 105 -23.42 2.92 14.06
N ALA A 106 -22.54 3.68 14.70
CA ALA A 106 -22.67 5.12 14.84
C ALA A 106 -22.60 5.86 13.50
N SER A 107 -21.89 5.30 12.51
CA SER A 107 -21.82 5.81 11.14
C SER A 107 -22.93 5.31 10.22
N ALA A 108 -23.90 4.56 10.76
CA ALA A 108 -25.00 3.96 10.02
C ALA A 108 -24.56 3.04 8.86
N LEU A 109 -23.35 2.45 8.93
CA LEU A 109 -22.89 1.45 7.97
C LEU A 109 -23.51 0.08 8.22
N ILE A 110 -23.91 -0.19 9.47
CA ILE A 110 -24.54 -1.45 9.89
C ILE A 110 -25.69 -1.13 10.86
N THR A 111 -26.75 -1.95 10.88
CA THR A 111 -27.80 -1.86 11.91
C THR A 111 -27.46 -2.70 13.14
N ARG A 112 -28.21 -2.53 14.23
CA ARG A 112 -27.98 -3.30 15.47
C ARG A 112 -28.22 -4.79 15.27
N GLU A 113 -29.25 -5.11 14.51
CA GLU A 113 -29.66 -6.47 14.18
C GLU A 113 -28.60 -7.15 13.32
N GLU A 114 -28.12 -6.45 12.28
CA GLU A 114 -27.05 -6.94 11.41
C GLU A 114 -25.73 -7.11 12.16
N LEU A 115 -25.40 -6.19 13.07
CA LEU A 115 -24.19 -6.34 13.87
C LEU A 115 -24.25 -7.60 14.73
N LYS A 116 -25.40 -7.90 15.33
CA LYS A 116 -25.57 -9.11 16.13
C LYS A 116 -25.30 -10.37 15.29
N VAL A 117 -25.86 -10.46 14.09
CA VAL A 117 -25.61 -11.57 13.16
C VAL A 117 -24.14 -11.63 12.74
N LEU A 118 -23.51 -10.49 12.49
CA LEU A 118 -22.10 -10.41 12.14
C LEU A 118 -21.20 -10.94 13.27
N GLN A 119 -21.50 -10.60 14.52
CA GLN A 119 -20.76 -11.08 15.69
C GLN A 119 -20.95 -12.58 15.91
N GLU A 120 -22.16 -13.10 15.72
CA GLU A 120 -22.46 -14.53 15.80
C GLU A 120 -21.70 -15.33 14.72
N SER A 121 -21.45 -14.73 13.55
CA SER A 121 -20.67 -15.35 12.47
C SER A 121 -19.17 -15.48 12.72
N ALA A 122 -18.63 -14.80 13.76
CA ALA A 122 -17.20 -14.77 14.08
C ALA A 122 -16.93 -15.32 15.50
N PRO A 123 -17.07 -16.65 15.72
CA PRO A 123 -16.85 -17.24 17.02
C PRO A 123 -15.38 -17.11 17.45
N PHE A 124 -15.14 -17.11 18.77
CA PHE A 124 -13.81 -17.05 19.40
C PHE A 124 -13.05 -15.72 19.21
N SER A 125 -13.76 -14.58 19.23
CA SER A 125 -13.15 -13.24 19.13
C SER A 125 -12.37 -13.01 17.84
N LYS A 126 -12.73 -13.72 16.76
CA LYS A 126 -12.17 -13.47 15.43
C LYS A 126 -12.74 -12.16 14.86
N PRO A 127 -11.98 -11.44 14.02
CA PRO A 127 -12.53 -10.28 13.33
C PRO A 127 -13.70 -10.70 12.44
N ALA A 128 -14.74 -9.86 12.42
CA ALA A 128 -15.90 -10.02 11.56
C ALA A 128 -15.49 -10.29 10.10
N PHE A 129 -16.07 -11.32 9.49
CA PHE A 129 -15.68 -11.74 8.15
C PHE A 129 -16.27 -10.80 7.09
N TYR A 130 -15.40 -10.13 6.34
CA TYR A 130 -15.78 -9.08 5.38
C TYR A 130 -16.72 -9.55 4.27
N THR A 131 -16.79 -10.86 3.98
CA THR A 131 -17.66 -11.41 2.93
C THR A 131 -19.13 -11.50 3.37
N ILE A 132 -19.42 -11.50 4.68
CA ILE A 132 -20.78 -11.66 5.20
C ILE A 132 -21.76 -10.63 4.62
N PRO A 133 -21.46 -9.31 4.60
CA PRO A 133 -22.32 -8.34 3.93
C PRO A 133 -22.52 -8.61 2.42
N LEU A 134 -21.54 -9.18 1.72
CA LEU A 134 -21.71 -9.51 0.29
C LEU A 134 -22.70 -10.65 0.10
N PHE A 135 -22.74 -11.63 1.01
CA PHE A 135 -23.79 -12.64 1.00
C PHE A 135 -25.18 -12.03 1.24
N TRP A 136 -25.29 -11.07 2.17
CA TRP A 136 -26.55 -10.34 2.38
C TRP A 136 -26.95 -9.52 1.15
N ALA A 137 -26.00 -8.93 0.44
CA ALA A 137 -26.26 -8.22 -0.82
C ALA A 137 -26.79 -9.17 -1.91
N ALA A 138 -26.17 -10.33 -2.08
CA ALA A 138 -26.62 -11.34 -3.04
C ALA A 138 -28.01 -11.90 -2.70
N ASP A 139 -28.30 -12.12 -1.41
CA ASP A 139 -29.62 -12.55 -0.95
C ASP A 139 -30.67 -11.46 -1.22
N LEU A 140 -30.38 -10.20 -0.89
CA LEU A 140 -31.26 -9.07 -1.16
C LEU A 140 -31.53 -8.88 -2.66
N LEU A 141 -30.54 -9.11 -3.52
CA LEU A 141 -30.70 -9.12 -4.97
C LEU A 141 -31.68 -10.20 -5.43
N THR A 142 -31.56 -11.40 -4.84
CA THR A 142 -32.45 -12.54 -5.10
C THR A 142 -33.88 -12.23 -4.64
N GLN A 143 -34.05 -11.59 -3.47
CA GLN A 143 -35.35 -11.12 -2.99
C GLN A 143 -35.98 -10.10 -3.94
N MET A 144 -35.22 -9.10 -4.40
CA MET A 144 -35.70 -8.11 -5.37
C MET A 144 -36.15 -8.76 -6.69
N ARG A 145 -35.51 -9.85 -7.10
CA ARG A 145 -35.92 -10.65 -8.26
C ARG A 145 -37.24 -11.41 -8.04
N TYR A 146 -37.43 -12.03 -6.88
CA TYR A 146 -38.69 -12.71 -6.53
C TYR A 146 -39.85 -11.72 -6.39
N GLU A 147 -39.59 -10.51 -5.89
CA GLU A 147 -40.58 -9.42 -5.81
C GLU A 147 -40.91 -8.80 -7.17
N GLY A 148 -40.22 -9.20 -8.24
CA GLY A 148 -40.41 -8.66 -9.60
C GLY A 148 -39.83 -7.27 -9.81
N SER A 149 -39.02 -6.76 -8.86
CA SER A 149 -38.34 -5.46 -8.99
C SER A 149 -37.19 -5.50 -10.00
N ILE A 150 -36.58 -6.67 -10.22
CA ILE A 150 -35.54 -6.90 -11.22
C ILE A 150 -36.09 -7.81 -12.31
N ILE A 151 -35.95 -7.39 -13.56
CA ILE A 151 -36.49 -8.14 -14.71
C ILE A 151 -35.40 -9.07 -15.25
N GLY A 152 -35.68 -10.38 -15.14
CA GLY A 152 -34.88 -11.44 -15.77
C GLY A 152 -33.71 -11.94 -14.93
N ASP A 153 -33.44 -13.24 -15.06
CA ASP A 153 -32.38 -13.91 -14.30
C ASP A 153 -30.98 -13.51 -14.77
N GLN A 154 -30.87 -13.09 -16.03
CA GLN A 154 -29.62 -12.58 -16.61
C GLN A 154 -29.12 -11.32 -15.89
N ALA A 155 -30.03 -10.41 -15.49
CA ALA A 155 -29.67 -9.21 -14.74
C ALA A 155 -29.08 -9.57 -13.38
N VAL A 156 -29.73 -10.52 -12.67
CA VAL A 156 -29.26 -11.03 -11.38
C VAL A 156 -27.89 -11.69 -11.52
N ALA A 157 -27.70 -12.53 -12.55
CA ALA A 157 -26.43 -13.18 -12.82
C ALA A 157 -25.31 -12.16 -13.11
N THR A 158 -25.59 -11.12 -13.89
CA THR A 158 -24.63 -10.07 -14.23
C THR A 158 -24.21 -9.27 -12.99
N ILE A 159 -25.18 -8.82 -12.17
CA ILE A 159 -24.89 -8.09 -10.92
C ILE A 159 -24.12 -8.97 -9.93
N ASN A 160 -24.46 -10.26 -9.82
CA ASN A 160 -23.72 -11.19 -8.97
C ASN A 160 -22.29 -11.42 -9.47
N SER A 161 -22.04 -11.42 -10.79
CA SER A 161 -20.68 -11.49 -11.33
C SER A 161 -19.85 -10.31 -10.83
N GLU A 162 -20.36 -9.09 -10.99
CA GLU A 162 -19.67 -7.87 -10.54
C GLU A 162 -19.46 -7.85 -9.02
N LEU A 163 -20.41 -8.39 -8.25
CA LEU A 163 -20.25 -8.55 -6.80
C LEU A 163 -19.11 -9.51 -6.45
N LEU A 164 -18.91 -10.58 -7.23
CA LEU A 164 -17.78 -11.50 -7.09
C LEU A 164 -16.46 -10.86 -7.55
N ASP A 165 -16.46 -10.03 -8.59
CA ASP A 165 -15.30 -9.25 -9.03
C ASP A 165 -14.87 -8.25 -7.94
N PHE A 166 -15.84 -7.54 -7.33
CA PHE A 166 -15.61 -6.67 -6.18
C PHE A 166 -15.00 -7.44 -4.99
N ARG A 167 -15.54 -8.61 -4.65
CA ARG A 167 -14.97 -9.50 -3.62
C ARG A 167 -13.53 -9.90 -3.94
N ARG A 168 -13.25 -10.24 -5.20
CA ARG A 168 -11.90 -10.61 -5.67
C ARG A 168 -10.92 -9.43 -5.53
N GLY A 169 -11.37 -8.20 -5.79
CA GLY A 169 -10.59 -6.99 -5.50
C GLY A 169 -10.22 -6.87 -4.02
N LEU A 170 -11.21 -7.01 -3.12
CA LEU A 170 -10.96 -7.00 -1.67
C LEU A 170 -10.00 -8.10 -1.22
N GLU A 171 -10.18 -9.33 -1.71
CA GLU A 171 -9.31 -10.45 -1.40
C GLU A 171 -7.87 -10.19 -1.86
N LYS A 172 -7.69 -9.66 -3.08
CA LYS A 172 -6.36 -9.34 -3.60
C LYS A 172 -5.69 -8.23 -2.78
N LEU A 173 -6.42 -7.23 -2.29
CA LEU A 173 -5.89 -6.25 -1.32
C LEU A 173 -5.44 -6.91 -0.01
N ILE A 174 -6.22 -7.85 0.54
CA ILE A 174 -5.84 -8.61 1.74
C ILE A 174 -4.58 -9.45 1.47
N MET A 175 -4.45 -10.04 0.28
CA MET A 175 -3.24 -10.78 -0.11
C MET A 175 -2.03 -9.87 -0.21
N PHE A 176 -2.17 -8.64 -0.71
CA PHE A 176 -1.10 -7.66 -0.64
C PHE A 176 -0.69 -7.40 0.81
N ASP A 177 -1.62 -7.11 1.72
CA ASP A 177 -1.27 -6.89 3.14
C ASP A 177 -0.59 -8.11 3.79
N TRP A 178 -1.06 -9.31 3.48
CA TRP A 178 -0.54 -10.55 4.05
C TRP A 178 0.85 -10.92 3.51
N ILE A 179 1.04 -10.82 2.20
CA ILE A 179 2.30 -11.14 1.53
C ILE A 179 2.99 -9.84 1.16
N ASN A 180 3.82 -9.36 2.08
CA ASN A 180 4.66 -8.19 1.87
C ASN A 180 5.87 -8.50 0.99
N THR A 181 6.48 -7.45 0.42
CA THR A 181 7.77 -7.57 -0.27
C THR A 181 8.79 -8.27 0.64
N PRO A 182 9.54 -9.28 0.13
CA PRO A 182 10.51 -10.02 0.94
C PRO A 182 11.46 -9.09 1.70
N LEU A 183 11.61 -9.33 3.01
CA LEU A 183 12.43 -8.49 3.88
C LEU A 183 13.87 -8.36 3.36
N ALA A 184 14.41 -9.45 2.80
CA ALA A 184 15.74 -9.50 2.23
C ALA A 184 15.96 -8.42 1.15
N TYR A 185 14.97 -8.11 0.30
CA TYR A 185 15.11 -7.06 -0.72
C TYR A 185 15.25 -5.67 -0.11
N THR A 186 14.41 -5.35 0.88
CA THR A 186 14.55 -4.12 1.68
C THR A 186 15.91 -4.04 2.37
N GLN A 187 16.39 -5.16 2.93
CA GLN A 187 17.68 -5.21 3.64
C GLN A 187 18.84 -5.00 2.68
N VAL A 188 18.86 -5.68 1.53
CA VAL A 188 19.91 -5.54 0.51
C VAL A 188 19.98 -4.10 0.00
N ALA A 189 18.83 -3.48 -0.32
CA ALA A 189 18.79 -2.08 -0.74
C ALA A 189 19.30 -1.14 0.37
N THR A 190 18.86 -1.34 1.61
CA THR A 190 19.28 -0.52 2.76
C THR A 190 20.77 -0.64 3.00
N VAL A 191 21.31 -1.85 3.10
CA VAL A 191 22.74 -2.09 3.32
C VAL A 191 23.56 -1.49 2.17
N THR A 192 23.16 -1.70 0.92
CA THR A 192 23.87 -1.15 -0.26
C THR A 192 23.98 0.37 -0.18
N VAL A 193 22.86 1.06 0.09
CA VAL A 193 22.83 2.54 0.22
C VAL A 193 23.66 3.01 1.41
N HIS A 194 23.53 2.37 2.57
CA HIS A 194 24.24 2.79 3.78
C HIS A 194 25.74 2.51 3.69
N SER A 195 26.15 1.36 3.17
CA SER A 195 27.56 1.03 2.93
C SER A 195 28.19 2.02 1.94
N TYR A 196 27.46 2.38 0.87
CA TYR A 196 27.90 3.40 -0.06
C TYR A 196 28.15 4.75 0.63
N PHE A 197 27.21 5.20 1.46
CA PHE A 197 27.36 6.49 2.15
C PHE A 197 28.37 6.46 3.29
N ILE A 198 28.53 5.35 4.01
CA ILE A 198 29.61 5.17 4.99
C ILE A 198 30.97 5.31 4.30
N SER A 199 31.16 4.65 3.15
CA SER A 199 32.40 4.81 2.35
C SER A 199 32.55 6.25 1.86
N SER A 200 31.46 6.86 1.40
CA SER A 200 31.45 8.22 0.87
C SER A 200 31.77 9.29 1.91
N LEU A 201 31.43 9.08 3.19
CA LEU A 201 31.77 10.01 4.29
C LEU A 201 33.28 10.24 4.39
N PHE A 202 34.07 9.19 4.15
CA PHE A 202 35.53 9.27 4.13
C PHE A 202 36.06 9.64 2.75
N ALA A 203 35.49 9.08 1.68
CA ALA A 203 35.94 9.34 0.31
C ALA A 203 35.76 10.80 -0.13
N TRP A 204 34.77 11.51 0.42
CA TRP A 204 34.47 12.90 0.04
C TRP A 204 35.14 13.93 0.96
N GLN A 205 36.06 13.52 1.82
CA GLN A 205 36.89 14.46 2.57
C GLN A 205 37.84 15.16 1.59
N PHE A 206 37.96 16.49 1.72
CA PHE A 206 38.99 17.24 1.01
C PHE A 206 40.35 16.93 1.64
N LEU A 207 41.29 16.47 0.82
CA LEU A 207 42.63 16.07 1.26
C LEU A 207 43.61 17.25 1.07
N ASP A 208 44.80 17.10 1.65
CA ASP A 208 45.89 18.08 1.51
C ASP A 208 46.28 18.27 0.03
N THR A 209 46.06 19.47 -0.51
CA THR A 209 46.32 19.80 -1.92
C THR A 209 47.80 19.74 -2.28
N ASP A 210 48.69 19.91 -1.30
CA ASP A 210 50.14 19.89 -1.49
C ASP A 210 50.67 18.47 -1.76
N GLN A 211 49.87 17.43 -1.49
CA GLN A 211 50.20 16.05 -1.83
C GLN A 211 49.90 15.68 -3.28
N HIS A 212 49.17 16.53 -4.01
CA HIS A 212 48.86 16.33 -5.42
C HIS A 212 48.20 14.98 -5.75
N TYR A 213 47.34 14.47 -4.85
CA TYR A 213 46.54 13.28 -5.13
C TYR A 213 45.61 13.51 -6.33
N ALA A 214 45.45 12.49 -7.18
CA ALA A 214 44.58 12.56 -8.34
C ALA A 214 43.14 12.90 -7.92
N ASN A 215 42.50 13.84 -8.63
CA ASN A 215 41.14 14.34 -8.38
C ASN A 215 40.92 15.04 -7.02
N HIS A 216 41.99 15.42 -6.29
CA HIS A 216 41.92 16.14 -5.01
C HIS A 216 42.72 17.46 -5.05
N SER A 217 42.58 18.24 -6.11
CA SER A 217 43.33 19.50 -6.30
C SER A 217 42.64 20.74 -5.70
N ILE A 218 41.41 20.61 -5.22
CA ILE A 218 40.58 21.73 -4.75
C ILE A 218 39.97 21.34 -3.41
N ASP A 219 40.09 22.24 -2.42
CA ASP A 219 39.36 22.16 -1.16
C ASP A 219 38.21 23.19 -1.17
N MET A 220 36.97 22.69 -1.21
CA MET A 220 35.77 23.54 -1.15
C MET A 220 35.18 23.63 0.26
N TYR A 221 35.76 22.94 1.25
CA TYR A 221 35.28 22.74 2.62
C TYR A 221 33.92 22.03 2.74
N VAL A 222 32.96 22.32 1.86
CA VAL A 222 31.63 21.73 1.78
C VAL A 222 31.52 20.84 0.54
N PRO A 223 31.26 19.52 0.66
CA PRO A 223 31.13 18.62 -0.47
C PRO A 223 29.75 18.73 -1.12
N VAL A 224 29.47 19.84 -1.82
CA VAL A 224 28.15 20.16 -2.40
C VAL A 224 27.61 19.03 -3.29
N PHE A 225 28.42 18.51 -4.22
CA PHE A 225 27.98 17.41 -5.10
C PHE A 225 27.80 16.08 -4.36
N GLY A 226 28.57 15.84 -3.29
CA GLY A 226 28.37 14.69 -2.41
C GLY A 226 27.03 14.78 -1.67
N MET A 227 26.69 15.96 -1.15
CA MET A 227 25.39 16.22 -0.53
C MET A 227 24.23 16.04 -1.52
N LEU A 228 24.38 16.49 -2.78
CA LEU A 228 23.37 16.25 -3.81
C LEU A 228 23.18 14.76 -4.11
N ARG A 229 24.27 13.98 -4.22
CA ARG A 229 24.20 12.51 -4.38
C ARG A 229 23.53 11.86 -3.17
N PHE A 230 23.82 12.35 -1.96
CA PHE A 230 23.16 11.91 -0.74
C PHE A 230 21.65 12.13 -0.80
N LEU A 231 21.21 13.36 -1.09
CA LEU A 231 19.79 13.68 -1.21
C LEU A 231 19.11 12.83 -2.29
N PHE A 232 19.77 12.61 -3.42
CA PHE A 232 19.24 11.79 -4.50
C PHE A 232 19.02 10.33 -4.07
N TYR A 233 20.05 9.60 -3.64
CA TYR A 233 19.89 8.17 -3.33
C TYR A 233 19.18 7.90 -2.02
N MET A 234 19.37 8.73 -0.98
CA MET A 234 18.57 8.61 0.24
C MET A 234 17.11 8.98 -0.02
N GLY A 235 16.86 10.02 -0.81
CA GLY A 235 15.51 10.37 -1.27
C GLY A 235 14.87 9.20 -2.02
N TRP A 236 15.61 8.57 -2.94
CA TRP A 236 15.15 7.42 -3.71
C TRP A 236 14.82 6.21 -2.82
N LEU A 237 15.66 5.92 -1.81
CA LEU A 237 15.39 4.89 -0.80
C LEU A 237 14.16 5.24 0.06
N LYS A 238 13.99 6.52 0.40
CA LYS A 238 12.85 6.99 1.18
C LYS A 238 11.53 6.85 0.43
N VAL A 239 11.50 7.02 -0.89
CA VAL A 239 10.30 6.76 -1.71
C VAL A 239 9.76 5.35 -1.45
N CYS A 240 10.65 4.34 -1.36
CA CYS A 240 10.27 2.96 -1.06
C CYS A 240 9.86 2.74 0.40
N ALA A 241 10.46 3.49 1.33
CA ALA A 241 10.20 3.34 2.76
C ALA A 241 8.80 3.84 3.19
N PHE A 242 8.15 4.71 2.41
CA PHE A 242 6.79 5.19 2.65
C PHE A 242 5.68 4.18 2.29
N SER A 243 6.02 3.03 1.72
CA SER A 243 5.05 2.00 1.30
C SER A 243 4.65 1.00 2.41
N ARG A 244 4.73 1.39 3.68
CA ARG A 244 4.23 0.60 4.83
C ARG A 244 3.24 1.41 5.66
#